data_AF-A0A1J0VFP0-F1
#
_entry.id   AF-A0A1J0VFP0-F1
#
_cell.length_a   1.000
_cell.length_b   1.000
_cell.length_c   1.000
_cell.angle_alpha   90.00
_cell.angle_beta   90.00
_cell.angle_gamma   90.00
#
_symmetry.space_group_name_H-M   'P 1'
#
loop_
_entity.id
_entity.type
_entity.pdbx_description
1 polymer ?
#
loop_
_entity_poly.entity_id
_entity_poly.type
_entity_poly.pdbx_seq_one_letter_code
_entity_poly.pdbx_strand_id
1 'polypeptide(L)'
;MNLFPRTLGGIFSDLFARQAGLKGRVRWLFIAMLCEGIALMFFSQMHVLALAIGIMLVFSLFVQMAEGATFGVVPIINKRALGAVAGIVGAGGNAGAVTAGFDVVERVTPLLHAGYIKKA
;
A
#
# COMPACT_ATOMS: atom_id res chain seq x y z
N MET A 1 -2.41 13.96 -3.42
CA MET A 1 -1.09 13.48 -2.95
C MET A 1 -0.98 13.79 -1.47
N ASN A 2 -0.48 12.84 -0.69
CA ASN A 2 -0.40 12.94 0.75
C ASN A 2 1.06 12.96 1.18
N LEU A 3 1.66 14.15 1.01
CA LEU A 3 3.09 14.40 1.23
C LEU A 3 3.50 14.11 2.68
N PHE A 4 2.63 14.44 3.64
CA PHE A 4 2.86 14.22 5.06
C PHE A 4 2.94 12.72 5.43
N PRO A 5 1.93 11.88 5.11
CA PRO A 5 1.99 10.45 5.44
C PRO A 5 3.16 9.70 4.83
N ARG A 6 3.54 9.96 3.56
CA ARG A 6 4.71 9.33 2.94
C ARG A 6 6.01 9.70 3.66
N THR A 7 6.16 10.97 3.99
CA THR A 7 7.35 11.47 4.70
C THR A 7 7.38 10.92 6.13
N LEU A 8 6.24 10.86 6.81
CA LEU A 8 6.10 10.21 8.12
C LEU A 8 6.50 8.74 8.06
N GLY A 9 6.05 7.98 7.08
CA GLY A 9 6.44 6.58 6.89
C GLY A 9 7.95 6.39 6.73
N GLY A 10 8.60 7.26 5.97
CA GLY A 10 10.06 7.31 5.84
C GLY A 10 10.77 7.62 7.15
N ILE A 11 10.32 8.67 7.88
CA ILE A 11 10.89 9.08 9.17
C ILE A 11 10.74 7.97 10.22
N PHE A 12 9.56 7.35 10.32
CA PHE A 12 9.34 6.22 11.24
C PHE A 12 10.21 5.02 10.85
N SER A 13 10.32 4.70 9.56
CA SER A 13 11.23 3.66 9.06
C SER A 13 12.68 3.94 9.45
N ASP A 14 13.13 5.19 9.34
CA ASP A 14 14.47 5.63 9.73
C ASP A 14 14.71 5.56 11.23
N LEU A 15 13.69 5.85 12.05
CA LEU A 15 13.77 5.71 13.50
C LEU A 15 13.92 4.24 13.92
N PHE A 16 13.14 3.34 13.33
CA PHE A 16 13.29 1.89 13.55
C PHE A 16 14.60 1.35 12.96
N ALA A 17 15.13 1.97 11.90
CA ALA A 17 16.44 1.64 11.33
C ALA A 17 17.60 1.98 12.28
N ARG A 18 17.47 3.01 13.13
CA ARG A 18 18.53 3.37 14.09
C ARG A 18 18.83 2.26 15.11
N GLN A 19 17.85 1.41 15.41
CA GLN A 19 18.02 0.31 16.37
C GLN A 19 18.44 -1.02 15.73
N ALA A 20 18.10 -1.27 14.45
CA ALA A 20 18.30 -2.58 13.82
C ALA A 20 18.76 -2.53 12.33
N GLY A 21 19.20 -1.36 11.85
CA GLY A 21 19.66 -1.15 10.47
C GLY A 21 18.60 -1.50 9.43
N LEU A 22 18.99 -2.28 8.41
CA LEU A 22 18.09 -2.75 7.35
C LEU A 22 16.95 -3.64 7.87
N LYS A 23 17.23 -4.49 8.88
CA LYS A 23 16.21 -5.35 9.49
C LYS A 23 15.13 -4.51 10.19
N GLY A 24 15.49 -3.34 10.72
CA GLY A 24 14.56 -2.38 11.31
C GLY A 24 13.58 -1.79 10.29
N ARG A 25 14.09 -1.34 9.13
CA ARG A 25 13.25 -0.81 8.04
C ARG A 25 12.26 -1.85 7.49
N VAL A 26 12.73 -3.08 7.30
CA VAL A 26 11.86 -4.18 6.81
C VAL A 26 10.83 -4.59 7.86
N ARG A 27 11.19 -4.63 9.15
CA ARG A 27 10.22 -4.88 10.23
C ARG A 27 9.15 -3.79 10.30
N TRP A 28 9.53 -2.52 10.13
CA TRP A 28 8.57 -1.42 10.08
C TRP A 28 7.60 -1.56 8.91
N LEU A 29 8.10 -1.88 7.71
CA LEU A 29 7.26 -2.20 6.55
C LEU A 29 6.27 -3.32 6.82
N PHE A 30 6.73 -4.39 7.46
CA PHE A 30 5.88 -5.51 7.83
C PHE A 30 4.77 -5.10 8.81
N ILE A 31 5.11 -4.30 9.83
CA ILE A 31 4.13 -3.79 10.81
C ILE A 31 3.09 -2.88 10.13
N ALA A 32 3.53 -1.98 9.24
CA ALA A 32 2.63 -1.10 8.50
C ALA A 32 1.63 -1.91 7.65
N MET A 33 2.11 -2.89 6.88
CA MET A 33 1.23 -3.77 6.08
C MET A 33 0.30 -4.62 6.95
N LEU A 34 0.77 -5.09 8.11
CA LEU A 34 -0.10 -5.82 9.05
C LEU A 34 -1.23 -4.94 9.57
N CYS A 35 -0.93 -3.69 9.94
CA CYS A 35 -1.92 -2.71 10.38
C CYS A 35 -2.95 -2.40 9.28
N GLU A 36 -2.52 -2.30 8.03
CA GLU A 36 -3.42 -2.14 6.87
C GLU A 36 -4.37 -3.32 6.73
N GLY A 37 -3.85 -4.56 6.81
CA GLY A 37 -4.65 -5.76 6.74
C GLY A 37 -5.68 -5.84 7.86
N ILE A 38 -5.29 -5.51 9.10
CA ILE A 38 -6.20 -5.45 10.25
C ILE A 38 -7.27 -4.37 10.05
N ALA A 39 -6.90 -3.19 9.53
CA ALA A 39 -7.85 -2.12 9.25
C ALA A 39 -8.89 -2.54 8.19
N LEU A 40 -8.48 -3.29 7.16
CA LEU A 40 -9.40 -3.85 6.17
C LEU A 40 -10.30 -4.95 6.73
N MET A 41 -9.79 -5.82 7.61
CA MET A 41 -10.61 -6.82 8.31
C MET A 41 -11.70 -6.15 9.15
N PHE A 42 -11.36 -5.09 9.87
CA PHE A 42 -12.35 -4.31 10.62
C PHE A 42 -13.34 -3.61 9.69
N PHE A 43 -12.86 -2.94 8.64
CA PHE A 43 -13.72 -2.28 7.66
C PHE A 43 -14.76 -3.22 7.05
N SER A 44 -14.37 -4.47 6.75
CA SER A 44 -15.28 -5.49 6.21
C SER A 44 -16.47 -5.81 7.10
N GLN A 45 -16.40 -5.53 8.41
CA GLN A 45 -17.45 -5.82 9.39
C GLN A 45 -18.27 -4.57 9.77
N MET A 46 -17.98 -3.41 9.15
CA MET A 46 -18.63 -2.15 9.53
C MET A 46 -19.95 -1.94 8.82
N HIS A 47 -21.00 -1.70 9.63
CA HIS A 47 -22.34 -1.35 9.16
C HIS A 47 -22.65 0.16 9.28
N VAL A 48 -21.77 0.93 9.92
CA VAL A 48 -21.96 2.38 10.16
C VAL A 48 -21.00 3.18 9.29
N LEU A 49 -21.56 4.06 8.45
CA LEU A 49 -20.79 4.86 7.49
C LEU A 49 -19.71 5.72 8.15
N ALA A 50 -20.02 6.39 9.26
CA ALA A 50 -19.07 7.24 9.95
C ALA A 50 -17.82 6.46 10.43
N LEU A 51 -18.03 5.25 10.94
CA LEU A 51 -16.93 4.41 11.41
C LEU A 51 -16.14 3.80 10.24
N ALA A 52 -16.82 3.46 9.14
CA ALA A 52 -16.21 3.01 7.89
C ALA A 52 -15.28 4.08 7.28
N ILE A 53 -15.69 5.36 7.32
CA ILE A 53 -14.83 6.47 6.89
C ILE A 53 -13.63 6.60 7.82
N GLY A 54 -13.83 6.53 9.14
CA GLY A 54 -12.75 6.61 10.12
C GLY A 54 -11.66 5.55 9.89
N ILE A 55 -12.04 4.28 9.74
CA ILE A 55 -11.07 3.19 9.51
C ILE A 55 -10.41 3.30 8.12
N MET A 56 -11.11 3.82 7.11
CA MET A 56 -10.53 4.06 5.78
C MET A 56 -9.50 5.19 5.78
N LEU A 57 -9.65 6.21 6.63
CA LEU A 57 -8.62 7.23 6.83
C LEU A 57 -7.35 6.62 7.45
N VAL A 58 -7.51 5.75 8.45
CA VAL A 58 -6.40 5.04 9.08
C VAL A 58 -5.70 4.12 8.08
N PHE A 59 -6.46 3.30 7.36
CA PHE A 59 -5.95 2.44 6.29
C PHE A 59 -5.16 3.25 5.26
N SER A 60 -5.74 4.33 4.75
CA SER A 60 -5.10 5.21 3.76
C SER A 60 -3.78 5.80 4.27
N LEU A 61 -3.73 6.21 5.54
CA LEU A 61 -2.52 6.72 6.18
C LEU A 61 -1.41 5.66 6.22
N PHE A 62 -1.71 4.44 6.64
CA PHE A 62 -0.71 3.36 6.69
C PHE A 62 -0.21 2.96 5.30
N VAL A 63 -1.10 2.85 4.29
CA VAL A 63 -0.71 2.53 2.91
C VAL A 63 0.36 3.50 2.38
N GLN A 64 0.20 4.79 2.67
CA GLN A 64 1.17 5.80 2.24
C GLN A 64 2.46 5.75 3.04
N MET A 65 2.39 5.38 4.32
CA MET A 65 3.57 5.15 5.14
C MET A 65 4.37 3.94 4.65
N ALA A 66 3.70 2.85 4.27
CA ALA A 66 4.33 1.66 3.69
C ALA A 66 4.98 1.97 2.33
N GLU A 67 4.33 2.78 1.49
CA GLU A 67 4.93 3.25 0.23
C GLU A 67 6.23 4.03 0.48
N GLY A 68 6.20 5.01 1.39
CA GLY A 68 7.39 5.80 1.76
C GLY A 68 8.52 4.96 2.35
N ALA A 69 8.18 3.99 3.21
CA ALA A 69 9.14 3.07 3.79
C ALA A 69 9.75 2.11 2.75
N THR A 70 9.01 1.74 1.70
CA THR A 70 9.47 0.82 0.64
C THR A 70 10.59 1.47 -0.16
N PHE A 71 10.39 2.71 -0.59
CA PHE A 71 11.43 3.49 -1.27
C PHE A 71 12.62 3.82 -0.37
N GLY A 72 12.44 3.83 0.96
CA GLY A 72 13.54 3.88 1.93
C GLY A 72 14.41 2.61 1.96
N VAL A 73 13.87 1.44 1.62
CA VAL A 73 14.62 0.17 1.60
C VAL A 73 15.37 -0.04 0.29
N VAL A 74 14.77 0.37 -0.84
CA VAL A 74 15.34 0.24 -2.20
C VAL A 74 16.84 0.57 -2.28
N PRO A 75 17.34 1.74 -1.78
CA PRO A 75 18.72 2.10 -1.99
C PRO A 75 19.74 1.25 -1.22
N ILE A 76 19.28 0.48 -0.23
CA ILE A 76 20.14 -0.37 0.60
C ILE A 76 20.31 -1.76 -0.03
N ILE A 77 19.33 -2.22 -0.81
CA ILE A 77 19.34 -3.54 -1.46
C ILE A 77 20.53 -3.69 -2.40
N ASN A 78 20.75 -2.70 -3.29
CA ASN A 78 21.90 -2.70 -4.19
C ASN A 78 22.35 -1.27 -4.50
N LYS A 79 23.44 -0.85 -3.86
CA LYS A 79 24.02 0.49 -4.01
C LYS A 79 24.62 0.75 -5.40
N ARG A 80 24.99 -0.30 -6.13
CA ARG A 80 25.61 -0.19 -7.47
C ARG A 80 24.58 -0.16 -8.59
N ALA A 81 23.42 -0.81 -8.39
CA ALA A 81 22.36 -0.93 -9.38
C ALA A 81 21.04 -0.28 -8.88
N LEU A 82 21.16 0.88 -8.22
CA LEU A 82 20.02 1.60 -7.64
C LEU A 82 18.90 1.85 -8.64
N GLY A 83 19.24 2.29 -9.86
CA GLY A 83 18.25 2.55 -10.91
C GLY A 83 17.50 1.29 -11.37
N ALA A 84 18.19 0.15 -11.46
CA ALA A 84 17.57 -1.12 -11.83
C ALA A 84 16.63 -1.62 -10.72
N VAL A 85 17.04 -1.57 -9.45
CA VAL A 85 16.19 -1.98 -8.33
C VAL A 85 14.98 -1.06 -8.18
N ALA A 86 15.18 0.27 -8.27
CA ALA A 86 14.08 1.22 -8.24
C ALA A 86 13.12 1.04 -9.42
N GLY A 87 13.66 0.73 -10.61
CA GLY A 87 12.88 0.42 -11.80
C GLY A 87 12.00 -0.84 -11.63
N ILE A 88 12.55 -1.91 -11.06
CA ILE A 88 11.80 -3.14 -10.77
C ILE A 88 10.69 -2.86 -9.74
N VAL A 89 10.99 -2.13 -8.67
CA VAL A 89 10.00 -1.79 -7.63
C VAL A 89 8.88 -0.91 -8.20
N GLY A 90 9.22 0.09 -9.02
CA GLY A 90 8.23 0.91 -9.70
C GLY A 90 7.36 0.13 -10.71
N ALA A 91 7.98 -0.76 -11.50
CA ALA A 91 7.27 -1.63 -12.43
C ALA A 91 6.33 -2.60 -11.69
N GLY A 92 6.74 -3.12 -10.53
CA GLY A 92 5.91 -3.97 -9.67
C GLY A 92 4.64 -3.28 -9.21
N GLY A 93 4.70 -1.99 -8.86
CA GLY A 93 3.52 -1.20 -8.49
C GLY A 93 2.50 -1.08 -9.62
N ASN A 94 2.95 -0.79 -10.85
CA ASN A 94 2.08 -0.74 -12.01
C ASN A 94 1.50 -2.11 -12.38
N ALA A 95 2.32 -3.16 -12.32
CA ALA A 95 1.87 -4.52 -12.56
C ALA A 95 0.79 -4.94 -11.57
N GLY A 96 0.96 -4.64 -10.28
CA GLY A 96 -0.03 -4.90 -9.23
C GLY A 96 -1.35 -4.17 -9.44
N ALA A 97 -1.30 -2.91 -9.88
CA ALA A 97 -2.51 -2.14 -10.19
C ALA A 97 -3.28 -2.75 -11.37
N VAL A 98 -2.57 -3.24 -12.38
CA VAL A 98 -3.16 -3.90 -13.55
C VAL A 98 -3.79 -5.23 -13.17
N THR A 99 -3.12 -6.09 -12.39
CA THR A 99 -3.70 -7.37 -11.95
C THR A 99 -4.95 -7.17 -11.08
N ALA A 100 -4.91 -6.24 -10.13
CA ALA A 100 -6.10 -5.91 -9.33
C ALA A 100 -7.25 -5.36 -10.21
N GLY A 101 -6.93 -4.57 -11.23
CA GLY A 101 -7.91 -4.09 -12.21
C GLY A 101 -8.52 -5.22 -13.05
N PHE A 102 -7.72 -6.20 -13.47
CA PHE A 102 -8.21 -7.37 -14.19
C PHE A 102 -9.22 -8.18 -13.38
N ASP A 103 -8.96 -8.43 -12.09
CA ASP A 103 -9.90 -9.11 -11.20
C ASP A 103 -11.25 -8.37 -11.11
N VAL A 104 -11.21 -7.03 -11.07
CA VAL A 104 -12.41 -6.20 -11.08
C VAL A 104 -13.15 -6.32 -12.41
N VAL A 105 -12.43 -6.24 -13.54
CA VAL A 105 -13.02 -6.37 -14.88
C VAL A 105 -13.67 -7.75 -15.06
N GLU A 106 -13.05 -8.81 -14.58
CA GLU A 106 -13.60 -10.17 -14.66
C GLU A 106 -14.90 -10.31 -13.86
N ARG A 107 -15.00 -9.66 -12.69
CA ARG A 107 -16.23 -9.66 -11.87
C ARG A 107 -17.33 -8.77 -12.43
N VAL A 108 -16.98 -7.66 -13.08
CA VAL A 108 -17.94 -6.66 -13.57
C VAL A 108 -18.45 -6.95 -14.99
N THR A 109 -17.62 -7.55 -15.85
CA THR A 109 -17.99 -7.88 -17.24
C THR A 109 -19.26 -8.74 -17.35
N PRO A 110 -19.47 -9.80 -16.55
CA PRO A 110 -20.69 -10.59 -16.57
C PRO A 110 -21.94 -9.78 -16.15
N LEU A 111 -21.78 -8.89 -15.16
CA LEU A 111 -22.87 -8.05 -14.64
C LEU A 111 -23.31 -6.96 -15.63
N LEU A 112 -22.36 -6.44 -16.42
CA LEU A 112 -22.64 -5.55 -17.55
C LEU A 112 -23.43 -6.28 -18.64
N HIS A 113 -23.05 -7.50 -19.00
CA HIS A 113 -23.77 -8.30 -20.02
C HIS A 113 -25.16 -8.74 -19.55
N ALA A 114 -25.32 -8.99 -18.25
CA ALA A 114 -26.61 -9.33 -17.64
C ALA A 114 -27.52 -8.09 -17.39
N GLY A 115 -27.07 -6.88 -17.75
CA GLY A 115 -27.88 -5.65 -17.67
C GLY A 115 -28.04 -5.05 -16.27
N TYR A 116 -27.36 -5.59 -15.25
CA TYR A 116 -27.43 -5.10 -13.87
C TYR A 116 -26.60 -3.82 -13.65
N ILE A 117 -25.63 -3.54 -14.51
CA ILE A 117 -24.76 -2.36 -14.46
C ILE A 117 -24.83 -1.67 -15.82
N LYS A 118 -25.06 -0.36 -15.85
CA LYS A 118 -24.96 0.43 -17.10
C LYS A 118 -23.52 0.87 -17.30
N LYS A 119 -23.00 0.74 -18.53
CA LYS A 119 -21.83 1.52 -18.93
C LYS A 119 -22.18 3.00 -18.80
N ALA A 120 -21.38 3.72 -18.02
CA ALA A 120 -21.39 5.17 -18.00
C ALA A 120 -20.86 5.73 -19.33
#